data_AF-A0A6V8Q1N2-F1
#
_entry.id   AF-A0A6V8Q1N2-F1
#
_cell.length_a   1.000
_cell.length_b   1.000
_cell.length_c   1.000
_cell.angle_alpha   90.00
_cell.angle_beta   90.00
_cell.angle_gamma   90.00
#
_symmetry.space_group_name_H-M   'P 1'
#
loop_
_entity.id
_entity.type
_entity.pdbx_description
1 polymer ?
#
loop_
_entity_poly.entity_id
_entity_poly.type
_entity_poly.pdbx_seq_one_letter_code
_entity_poly.pdbx_strand_id
1 'polypeptide(L)'
;MIQTFKNLVRRSVTVLYPYDKILVPERGRGLPMLQIDPDTHRILCTGCGECVKICPVGVIRASSISAEGKSKVKEFSIDISNCIFCGLCVQVCPENALEMTYKYELAEADLSLFQYSLEDLVEHARPKAREFWLG
;
A
#
# COMPACT_ATOMS: atom_id res chain seq x y z
N MET A 1 -37.99 13.58 -21.26
CA MET A 1 -38.45 12.18 -21.17
C MET A 1 -37.75 11.23 -22.17
N ILE A 2 -37.37 11.67 -23.38
CA ILE A 2 -36.68 10.85 -24.40
C ILE A 2 -35.35 10.27 -23.91
N GLN A 3 -34.56 11.04 -23.14
CA GLN A 3 -33.26 10.59 -22.65
C GLN A 3 -33.36 9.41 -21.67
N THR A 4 -34.42 9.36 -20.87
CA THR A 4 -34.68 8.27 -19.91
C THR A 4 -34.99 6.96 -20.64
N PHE A 5 -35.83 7.01 -21.68
CA PHE A 5 -36.13 5.82 -22.51
C PHE A 5 -34.90 5.29 -23.25
N LYS A 6 -34.00 6.17 -23.73
CA LYS A 6 -32.72 5.74 -24.32
C LYS A 6 -31.82 4.98 -23.34
N ASN A 7 -31.90 5.30 -22.05
CA ASN A 7 -31.11 4.60 -21.03
C ASN A 7 -31.70 3.25 -20.63
N LEU A 8 -33.02 3.02 -20.80
CA LEU A 8 -33.67 1.74 -20.45
C LEU A 8 -33.18 0.55 -21.29
N VAL A 9 -32.82 0.80 -22.55
CA VAL A 9 -32.37 -0.23 -23.51
C VAL A 9 -30.84 -0.38 -23.55
N ARG A 10 -30.11 0.50 -22.86
CA ARG A 10 -28.64 0.43 -22.81
C ARG A 10 -28.19 -0.68 -21.85
N ARG A 11 -27.07 -1.32 -22.16
CA ARG A 11 -26.43 -2.27 -21.25
C ARG A 11 -25.98 -1.55 -19.98
N SER A 12 -26.08 -2.27 -18.85
CA SER A 12 -25.61 -1.77 -17.57
C SER A 12 -24.09 -1.58 -17.58
N VAL A 13 -23.62 -0.50 -16.95
CA VAL A 13 -22.21 -0.21 -16.71
C VAL A 13 -21.74 -0.83 -15.38
N THR A 14 -22.67 -1.38 -14.59
CA THR A 14 -22.38 -1.95 -13.27
C THR A 14 -21.49 -3.20 -13.36
N VAL A 15 -20.60 -3.35 -12.38
CA VAL A 15 -19.78 -4.55 -12.17
C VAL A 15 -20.36 -5.33 -10.99
N LEU A 16 -20.39 -6.67 -11.07
CA LEU A 16 -20.93 -7.52 -10.02
C LEU A 16 -19.88 -7.79 -8.92
N TYR A 17 -19.69 -6.84 -8.02
CA TYR A 17 -18.84 -7.04 -6.84
C TYR A 17 -19.49 -8.04 -5.86
N PRO A 18 -18.75 -8.98 -5.23
CA PRO A 18 -17.28 -9.12 -5.22
C PRO A 18 -16.70 -10.05 -6.30
N TYR A 19 -17.53 -10.63 -7.17
CA TYR A 19 -17.12 -11.63 -8.16
C TYR A 19 -16.29 -11.03 -9.30
N ASP A 20 -16.72 -9.88 -9.82
CA ASP A 20 -15.98 -9.10 -10.80
C ASP A 20 -15.41 -7.85 -10.14
N LYS A 21 -14.15 -7.52 -10.45
CA LYS A 21 -13.46 -6.33 -9.94
C LYS A 21 -13.01 -5.42 -11.08
N ILE A 22 -12.97 -4.12 -10.80
CA ILE A 22 -12.42 -3.13 -11.73
C ILE A 22 -10.90 -3.19 -11.64
N LEU A 23 -10.22 -3.21 -12.79
CA LEU A 23 -8.77 -3.15 -12.85
C LEU A 23 -8.27 -1.81 -12.32
N VAL A 24 -7.59 -1.82 -11.17
CA VAL A 24 -6.91 -0.62 -10.67
C VAL A 24 -5.70 -0.34 -11.56
N PRO A 25 -5.49 0.91 -11.99
CA PRO A 25 -4.34 1.28 -12.82
C PRO A 25 -3.01 1.00 -12.09
N GLU A 26 -1.92 0.88 -12.85
CA GLU A 26 -0.59 0.58 -12.28
C GLU A 26 -0.11 1.61 -11.24
N ARG A 27 -0.56 2.86 -11.35
CA ARG A 27 -0.27 3.94 -10.40
C ARG A 27 -1.32 4.04 -9.28
N GLY A 28 -2.12 3.01 -9.11
CA GLY A 28 -3.06 2.88 -8.01
C GLY A 28 -2.37 3.04 -6.67
N ARG A 29 -3.10 3.63 -5.72
CA ARG A 29 -2.60 3.90 -4.37
C ARG A 29 -3.45 3.14 -3.35
N GLY A 30 -3.00 1.94 -3.00
CA GLY A 30 -3.55 1.12 -1.92
C GLY A 30 -2.65 1.12 -0.69
N LEU A 31 -2.68 0.04 0.09
CA LEU A 31 -1.86 -0.13 1.30
C LEU A 31 -0.36 0.03 0.98
N PRO A 32 0.37 0.97 1.61
CA PRO A 32 1.82 1.07 1.48
C PRO A 32 2.49 -0.15 2.12
N MET A 33 3.46 -0.77 1.46
CA MET A 33 4.14 -1.97 1.94
C MET A 33 5.65 -1.89 1.74
N LEU A 34 6.37 -2.68 2.54
CA LEU A 34 7.82 -2.79 2.47
C LEU A 34 8.23 -3.88 1.49
N GLN A 35 9.21 -3.57 0.67
CA GLN A 35 9.74 -4.47 -0.33
C GLN A 35 10.88 -5.31 0.24
N ILE A 36 10.94 -6.55 -0.23
CA ILE A 36 12.00 -7.50 0.04
C ILE A 36 12.87 -7.62 -1.20
N ASP A 37 14.17 -7.67 -1.00
CA ASP A 37 15.15 -7.98 -2.04
C ASP A 37 14.97 -9.45 -2.51
N PRO A 38 14.76 -9.71 -3.82
CA PRO A 38 14.53 -11.06 -4.34
C PRO A 38 15.74 -11.99 -4.19
N ASP A 39 16.96 -11.45 -4.19
CA ASP A 39 18.17 -12.24 -4.08
C ASP A 39 18.51 -12.52 -2.61
N THR A 40 18.51 -11.46 -1.80
CA THR A 40 18.98 -11.55 -0.40
C THR A 40 17.88 -11.90 0.61
N HIS A 41 16.61 -11.88 0.21
CA HIS A 41 15.44 -12.09 1.07
C HIS A 41 15.42 -11.18 2.30
N ARG A 42 15.98 -9.98 2.16
CA ARG A 42 16.03 -8.97 3.22
C ARG A 42 15.13 -7.79 2.89
N ILE A 43 14.58 -7.18 3.92
CA ILE A 43 13.82 -5.93 3.80
C ILE A 43 14.76 -4.84 3.28
N LEU A 44 14.37 -4.13 2.22
CA LEU A 44 15.17 -3.06 1.61
C LEU A 44 15.31 -1.82 2.51
N CYS A 45 14.40 -1.65 3.48
CA CYS A 45 14.38 -0.50 4.36
C CYS A 45 15.56 -0.48 5.34
N THR A 46 16.35 0.58 5.26
CA THR A 46 17.48 0.85 6.16
C THR A 46 17.05 1.58 7.44
N GLY A 47 15.79 2.02 7.53
CA GLY A 47 15.28 2.83 8.65
C GLY A 47 15.81 4.27 8.67
N CYS A 48 16.04 4.87 7.48
CA CYS A 48 16.53 6.26 7.34
C CYS A 48 15.56 7.34 7.85
N GLY A 49 14.26 7.03 7.99
CA GLY A 49 13.26 7.91 8.58
C GLY A 49 12.74 9.04 7.69
N GLU A 50 13.13 9.10 6.41
CA GLU A 50 12.68 10.18 5.52
C GLU A 50 11.16 10.12 5.25
N CYS A 51 10.60 8.91 5.20
CA CYS A 51 9.15 8.69 5.10
C CYS A 51 8.37 9.26 6.31
N VAL A 52 8.98 9.26 7.51
CA VAL A 52 8.38 9.85 8.72
C VAL A 52 8.34 11.37 8.60
N LYS A 53 9.44 11.98 8.15
CA LYS A 53 9.55 13.45 8.03
C LYS A 53 8.59 14.03 6.99
N ILE A 54 8.42 13.37 5.84
CA ILE A 54 7.57 13.87 4.76
C ILE A 54 6.07 13.64 5.01
N CYS A 55 5.72 12.75 5.95
CA CYS A 55 4.33 12.37 6.15
C CYS A 55 3.51 13.59 6.65
N PRO A 56 2.51 14.07 5.89
CA PRO A 56 1.77 15.27 6.27
C PRO A 56 0.88 15.05 7.51
N VAL A 57 0.54 13.80 7.83
CA VAL A 57 -0.31 13.43 8.98
C VAL A 57 0.52 12.87 10.14
N GLY A 58 1.76 12.45 9.91
CA GLY A 58 2.63 11.89 10.95
C GLY A 58 2.25 10.49 11.44
N VAL A 59 1.67 9.64 10.58
CA VAL A 59 1.18 8.29 10.96
C VAL A 59 2.24 7.18 10.92
N ILE A 60 3.44 7.49 10.43
CA ILE A 60 4.52 6.51 10.24
C ILE A 60 5.48 6.60 11.43
N ARG A 61 5.84 5.46 12.02
CA ARG A 61 6.92 5.35 12.99
C ARG A 61 7.98 4.40 12.46
N ALA A 62 9.25 4.77 12.62
CA ALA A 62 10.38 3.95 12.20
C ALA A 62 11.52 4.08 13.21
N SER A 63 12.14 2.96 13.57
CA SER A 63 13.37 2.90 14.35
C SER A 63 14.38 2.00 13.64
N SER A 64 15.66 2.36 13.75
CA SER A 64 16.76 1.62 13.15
C SER A 64 17.75 1.13 14.19
N ILE A 65 18.39 0.01 13.90
CA ILE A 65 19.56 -0.48 14.61
C ILE A 65 20.73 -0.46 13.63
N SER A 66 21.85 0.12 14.07
CA SER A 66 23.11 0.05 13.34
C SER A 66 23.86 -1.21 13.78
N ALA A 67 23.96 -2.19 12.89
CA ALA A 67 24.73 -3.41 13.13
C ALA A 67 25.79 -3.54 12.02
N GLU A 68 27.06 -3.68 12.41
CA GLU A 68 28.18 -3.95 11.49
C GLU A 68 28.32 -2.92 10.35
N GLY A 69 28.07 -1.64 10.64
CA GLY A 69 28.15 -0.55 9.66
C GLY A 69 26.99 -0.49 8.66
N LYS A 70 25.98 -1.36 8.79
CA LYS A 70 24.74 -1.31 8.01
C LYS A 70 23.55 -1.03 8.91
N SER A 71 22.83 0.05 8.61
CA SER A 71 21.57 0.40 9.29
C SER A 71 20.46 -0.53 8.80
N LYS A 72 19.77 -1.20 9.73
CA LYS A 72 18.59 -2.02 9.45
C LYS A 72 17.38 -1.45 10.18
N VAL A 73 16.21 -1.55 9.55
CA VAL A 73 14.95 -1.26 10.25
C VAL A 73 14.73 -2.28 11.36
N LYS A 74 14.41 -1.78 12.55
CA LYS A 74 14.08 -2.60 13.72
C LYS A 74 12.58 -2.60 13.96
N GLU A 75 11.98 -1.42 14.00
CA GLU A 75 10.54 -1.25 14.13
C GLU A 75 10.07 -0.33 13.01
N PHE A 76 8.95 -0.68 12.41
CA PHE A 76 8.27 0.15 11.44
C PHE A 76 6.77 -0.05 11.63
N SER A 77 6.01 1.03 11.70
CA SER A 77 4.56 0.93 11.76
C SER A 77 3.88 2.06 11.01
N ILE A 78 2.70 1.76 10.49
CA ILE A 78 1.83 2.72 9.83
C ILE A 78 0.43 2.57 10.41
N ASP A 79 -0.10 3.68 10.92
CA ASP A 79 -1.53 3.78 11.24
C ASP A 79 -2.31 4.16 9.98
N ILE A 80 -3.05 3.19 9.41
CA ILE A 80 -3.82 3.42 8.20
C ILE A 80 -5.18 4.06 8.46
N SER A 81 -5.64 4.14 9.72
CA SER A 81 -6.91 4.80 10.06
C SER A 81 -6.86 6.29 9.73
N ASN A 82 -5.68 6.89 9.86
CA ASN A 82 -5.41 8.30 9.61
C ASN A 82 -4.59 8.55 8.32
N CYS A 83 -4.13 7.49 7.66
CA CYS A 83 -3.35 7.63 6.43
C CYS A 83 -4.23 8.16 5.29
N ILE A 84 -3.78 9.23 4.63
CA ILE A 84 -4.49 9.81 3.48
C ILE A 84 -4.06 9.21 2.12
N PHE A 85 -3.29 8.13 2.13
CA PHE A 85 -2.82 7.40 0.94
C PHE A 85 -2.17 8.30 -0.13
N CYS A 86 -1.49 9.37 0.28
CA CYS A 86 -0.90 10.34 -0.66
C CYS A 86 0.28 9.78 -1.48
N GLY A 87 1.01 8.79 -0.95
CA GLY A 87 2.18 8.18 -1.61
C GLY A 87 3.49 8.96 -1.50
N LEU A 88 3.55 10.05 -0.72
CA LEU A 88 4.79 10.83 -0.52
C LEU A 88 5.91 10.00 0.12
N CYS A 89 5.57 9.09 1.03
CA CYS A 89 6.52 8.19 1.68
C CYS A 89 7.25 7.27 0.68
N VAL A 90 6.59 6.88 -0.40
CA VAL A 90 7.17 6.08 -1.49
C VAL A 90 8.10 6.93 -2.35
N GLN A 91 7.67 8.14 -2.71
CA GLN A 91 8.45 9.02 -3.57
C GLN A 91 9.76 9.53 -2.93
N VAL A 92 9.76 9.72 -1.61
CA VAL A 92 10.93 10.22 -0.89
C VAL A 92 11.92 9.10 -0.51
N CYS A 93 11.53 7.83 -0.64
CA CYS A 93 12.34 6.73 -0.15
C CYS A 93 13.62 6.58 -0.98
N PRO A 94 14.83 6.78 -0.41
CA PRO A 94 16.07 6.73 -1.17
C PRO A 94 16.38 5.32 -1.70
N GLU A 95 16.01 4.29 -0.94
CA GLU A 95 16.23 2.89 -1.27
C GLU A 95 15.06 2.27 -2.05
N ASN A 96 14.02 3.04 -2.36
CA ASN A 96 12.74 2.54 -2.92
C ASN A 96 12.15 1.35 -2.13
N ALA A 97 12.35 1.35 -0.81
CA ALA A 97 11.94 0.26 0.06
C ALA A 97 10.43 0.22 0.35
N LEU A 98 9.73 1.34 0.16
CA LEU A 98 8.26 1.42 0.30
C LEU A 98 7.61 1.47 -1.07
N GLU A 99 6.48 0.79 -1.21
CA GLU A 99 5.70 0.81 -2.44
C GLU A 99 4.18 0.86 -2.16
N MET A 100 3.43 1.56 -3.02
CA MET A 100 1.97 1.53 -2.96
C MET A 100 1.46 0.26 -3.64
N THR A 101 0.70 -0.55 -2.91
CA THR A 101 0.09 -1.75 -3.49
C THR A 101 -1.28 -1.47 -4.11
N TYR A 102 -1.92 -2.52 -4.62
CA TYR A 102 -3.29 -2.48 -5.13
C TYR A 102 -4.32 -2.95 -4.11
N LYS A 103 -3.91 -3.26 -2.87
CA LYS A 103 -4.83 -3.70 -1.81
C LYS A 103 -5.61 -2.48 -1.31
N TYR A 104 -6.89 -2.42 -1.68
CA TYR A 104 -7.85 -1.39 -1.23
C TYR A 104 -8.95 -1.95 -0.32
N GLU A 105 -9.10 -3.27 -0.25
CA GLU A 105 -10.07 -3.97 0.60
C GLU A 105 -9.47 -4.13 2.01
N LEU A 106 -9.47 -3.04 2.78
CA LEU A 106 -8.84 -2.95 4.11
C LEU A 106 -9.87 -2.77 5.23
N ALA A 107 -11.14 -3.00 4.97
CA ALA A 107 -12.21 -2.74 5.93
C ALA A 107 -12.14 -3.74 7.09
N GLU A 108 -11.87 -3.23 8.29
CA GLU A 108 -11.86 -3.98 9.55
C GLU A 108 -12.94 -3.44 10.50
N ALA A 109 -13.41 -4.30 11.40
CA ALA A 109 -14.44 -3.94 12.39
C ALA A 109 -13.86 -3.22 13.63
N ASP A 110 -12.60 -3.50 13.96
CA ASP A 110 -11.89 -2.90 15.10
C ASP A 110 -10.86 -1.87 14.60
N LEU A 111 -10.84 -0.72 15.28
CA LEU A 111 -9.88 0.36 15.05
C LEU A 111 -8.44 -0.07 15.34
N SER A 112 -8.23 -0.99 16.28
CA SER A 112 -6.90 -1.45 16.68
C SER A 112 -6.15 -2.18 15.55
N LEU A 113 -6.90 -2.79 14.61
CA LEU A 113 -6.37 -3.56 13.49
C LEU A 113 -5.84 -2.68 12.35
N PHE A 114 -6.10 -1.37 12.38
CA PHE A 114 -5.54 -0.43 11.39
C PHE A 114 -4.11 -0.01 11.72
N GLN A 115 -3.55 -0.47 12.83
CA GLN A 115 -2.14 -0.25 13.16
C GLN A 115 -1.29 -1.41 12.62
N TYR A 116 -0.70 -1.21 11.45
CA TYR A 116 0.14 -2.22 10.81
C TYR A 116 1.56 -2.17 11.37
N SER A 117 2.08 -3.33 11.79
CA SER A 117 3.46 -3.47 12.24
C SER A 117 4.39 -3.84 11.08
N LEU A 118 5.69 -3.97 11.39
CA LEU A 118 6.72 -4.28 10.40
C LEU A 118 6.42 -5.62 9.71
N GLU A 119 5.97 -6.60 10.49
CA GLU A 119 5.68 -7.96 10.03
C GLU A 119 4.54 -7.96 9.01
N ASP A 120 3.44 -7.26 9.31
CA ASP A 120 2.25 -7.18 8.44
C ASP A 120 2.57 -6.53 7.09
N LEU A 121 3.48 -5.56 7.10
CA LEU A 121 3.86 -4.74 5.95
C LEU A 121 4.87 -5.42 5.01
N VAL A 122 5.50 -6.49 5.47
CA VAL A 122 6.54 -7.23 4.74
C VAL A 122 5.96 -8.47 4.05
N GLU A 123 4.95 -9.11 4.62
CA GLU A 123 4.35 -10.35 4.10
C GLU A 123 3.66 -10.20 2.73
N HIS A 124 3.30 -8.98 2.35
CA HIS A 124 2.38 -8.71 1.24
C HIS A 124 3.00 -7.94 0.05
N ALA A 125 4.33 -7.94 -0.11
CA ALA A 125 5.03 -7.22 -1.18
C ALA A 125 4.43 -7.47 -2.58
N ARG A 126 4.37 -6.41 -3.39
CA ARG A 126 3.53 -6.24 -4.59
C ARG A 126 3.75 -7.36 -5.65
N PRO A 127 2.75 -8.22 -5.94
CA PRO A 127 2.70 -8.91 -7.23
C PRO A 127 2.49 -7.87 -8.34
N LYS A 128 3.05 -8.08 -9.55
CA LYS A 128 2.88 -7.11 -10.65
C LYS A 128 1.39 -6.83 -10.87
N ALA A 129 1.04 -5.63 -11.34
CA ALA A 129 -0.37 -5.25 -11.59
C ALA A 129 -1.14 -6.36 -12.33
N ARG A 130 -0.48 -6.89 -13.36
CA ARG A 130 -1.02 -7.94 -14.21
C ARG A 130 -1.20 -9.28 -13.49
N GLU A 131 -0.36 -9.59 -12.51
CA GLU A 131 -0.40 -10.80 -11.69
C GLU A 131 -1.41 -10.67 -10.54
N PHE A 132 -1.60 -9.48 -9.96
CA PHE A 132 -2.60 -9.21 -8.93
C PHE A 132 -4.04 -9.37 -9.46
N TRP A 133 -4.28 -9.04 -10.73
CA TRP A 133 -5.62 -9.06 -11.34
C TRP A 133 -5.95 -10.34 -12.14
N LEU A 134 -4.94 -11.06 -12.64
CA LEU A 134 -5.12 -12.25 -13.50
C LEU A 134 -4.66 -13.56 -12.83
N GLY A 135 -4.21 -13.49 -11.57
CA GLY A 135 -3.80 -14.62 -10.74
C GLY A 135 -4.90 -15.09 -9.81
#